data_AF-A0A0F9ZGV5-F1
#
_entry.id   AF-A0A0F9ZGV5-F1
#
_cell.length_a   1.000
_cell.length_b   1.000
_cell.length_c   1.000
_cell.angle_alpha   90.00
_cell.angle_beta   90.00
_cell.angle_gamma   90.00
#
_symmetry.space_group_name_H-M   'P 1'
#
loop_
_entity.id
_entity.type
_entity.pdbx_description
1 polymer ?
#
loop_
_entity_poly.entity_id
_entity_poly.type
_entity_poly.pdbx_seq_one_letter_code
_entity_poly.pdbx_strand_id
1 'polypeptide(L)'
;MQLFIKSILAVIFTLSFLSTTISKIGDLYSKDSPYLVQKISIEETLLESMSVEEKVGQLFMFGFYGTTPTEHITKYITDKHIGGILLLGYNIENSVQLENLITQLQSSSSIPLLISIDQEGGIVSRLTWNDILTFPQKNISSGQQGYDIAYQRGLQLKEIGINMNLA
;
A
#
# COMPACT_ATOMS: atom_id res chain seq x y z
N MET A 1 -49.98 34.04 43.55
CA MET A 1 -49.72 32.60 43.34
C MET A 1 -50.04 32.13 41.91
N GLN A 2 -51.22 32.40 41.35
CA GLN A 2 -51.57 31.95 39.97
C GLN A 2 -50.69 32.54 38.84
N LEU A 3 -50.28 33.82 38.93
CA LEU A 3 -49.40 34.44 37.92
C LEU A 3 -48.01 33.81 37.87
N PHE A 4 -47.47 33.42 39.04
CA PHE A 4 -46.15 32.79 39.14
C PHE A 4 -46.14 31.38 38.52
N ILE A 5 -47.21 30.61 38.74
CA ILE A 5 -47.39 29.27 38.16
C ILE A 5 -47.50 29.34 36.62
N LYS A 6 -48.20 30.35 36.07
CA LYS A 6 -48.32 30.55 34.61
C LYS A 6 -46.97 30.86 33.95
N SER A 7 -46.11 31.65 34.60
CA SER A 7 -44.77 31.97 34.07
C SER A 7 -43.84 30.76 34.06
N ILE A 8 -43.88 29.92 35.10
CA ILE A 8 -43.07 28.68 35.15
C ILE A 8 -43.51 27.70 34.05
N LEU A 9 -44.82 27.51 33.87
CA LEU A 9 -45.37 26.67 32.80
C LEU A 9 -44.97 27.17 31.40
N ALA A 10 -44.95 28.48 31.18
CA ALA A 10 -44.52 29.07 29.91
C ALA A 10 -43.04 28.80 29.61
N VAL A 11 -42.16 28.89 30.62
CA VAL A 11 -40.72 28.60 30.48
C VAL A 11 -40.45 27.12 30.22
N ILE A 12 -41.18 26.21 30.89
CA ILE A 12 -41.06 24.77 30.64
C ILE A 12 -41.51 24.43 29.21
N PHE A 13 -42.59 25.06 28.74
CA PHE A 13 -43.09 24.85 27.39
C PHE A 13 -42.11 25.35 26.32
N THR A 14 -41.49 26.53 26.50
CA THR A 14 -40.49 27.04 25.55
C THR A 14 -39.20 26.21 25.56
N LEU A 15 -38.74 25.73 26.72
CA LEU A 15 -37.59 24.84 26.81
C LEU A 15 -37.84 23.48 26.15
N SER A 16 -39.03 22.92 26.34
CA SER A 16 -39.43 21.67 25.67
C SER A 16 -39.52 21.85 24.15
N PHE A 17 -40.08 22.97 23.69
CA PHE A 17 -40.15 23.29 22.26
C PHE A 17 -38.76 23.50 21.64
N LEU A 18 -37.85 24.18 22.36
CA LEU A 18 -36.47 24.38 21.94
C LEU A 18 -35.69 23.06 21.87
N SER A 19 -35.83 22.18 22.86
CA SER A 19 -35.22 20.85 22.87
C SER A 19 -35.69 19.99 21.68
N THR A 20 -36.99 20.03 21.39
CA THR A 20 -37.57 19.29 20.25
C THR A 20 -37.07 19.86 18.91
N THR A 21 -36.88 21.19 18.82
CA THR A 21 -36.35 21.86 17.62
C THR A 21 -34.88 21.51 17.42
N ILE A 22 -34.06 21.53 18.48
CA ILE A 22 -32.64 21.15 18.43
C ILE A 22 -32.50 19.67 18.05
N SER A 23 -33.35 18.79 18.58
CA SER A 23 -33.34 17.37 18.24
C SER A 23 -33.67 17.15 16.76
N LYS A 24 -34.68 17.85 16.22
CA LYS A 24 -35.01 17.81 14.78
C LYS A 24 -33.89 18.36 13.90
N ILE A 25 -33.18 19.40 14.35
CA ILE A 25 -32.01 19.92 13.63
C ILE A 25 -30.87 18.89 13.68
N GLY A 26 -30.63 18.26 14.83
CA GLY A 26 -29.68 17.15 14.96
C GLY A 26 -29.99 15.98 14.03
N ASP A 27 -31.28 15.62 13.90
CA ASP A 27 -31.73 14.58 12.97
C ASP A 27 -31.56 15.01 11.49
N LEU A 28 -31.79 16.29 11.16
CA LEU A 28 -31.56 16.85 9.82
C LEU A 28 -30.06 16.89 9.44
N TYR A 29 -29.16 16.94 10.42
CA TYR A 29 -27.71 16.93 10.19
C TYR A 29 -27.08 15.53 10.29
N SER A 30 -27.73 14.57 10.94
CA SER A 30 -27.19 13.23 11.19
C SER A 30 -27.71 12.14 10.25
N LYS A 31 -28.78 12.38 9.51
CA LYS A 31 -29.31 11.47 8.50
C LYS A 31 -29.15 12.06 7.10
N ASP A 32 -28.23 11.48 6.34
CA ASP A 32 -28.12 11.62 4.89
C ASP A 32 -27.89 13.05 4.38
N SER A 33 -26.75 13.64 4.73
CA SER A 33 -26.21 14.77 3.96
C SER A 33 -25.97 14.31 2.52
N PRO A 34 -26.57 14.92 1.48
CA PRO A 34 -26.28 14.58 0.09
C PRO A 34 -24.89 15.07 -0.38
N TYR A 35 -24.10 15.66 0.52
CA TYR A 35 -22.73 16.14 0.27
C TYR A 35 -21.67 15.17 0.81
N LEU A 36 -21.89 13.86 0.64
CA LEU A 36 -20.80 12.91 0.57
C LEU A 36 -20.20 13.08 -0.83
N VAL A 37 -19.33 14.09 -1.00
CA VAL A 37 -18.39 14.07 -2.11
C VAL A 37 -17.65 12.75 -1.94
N GLN A 38 -17.98 11.76 -2.77
CA GLN A 38 -17.25 10.51 -2.83
C GLN A 38 -15.80 10.90 -3.05
N LYS A 39 -14.98 10.72 -2.02
CA LYS A 39 -13.57 11.08 -2.06
C LYS A 39 -12.94 10.15 -3.09
N ILE A 40 -12.79 10.64 -4.32
CA ILE A 40 -12.12 9.91 -5.39
C ILE A 40 -10.76 9.51 -4.84
N SER A 41 -10.48 8.21 -4.89
CA SER A 41 -9.24 7.64 -4.39
C SER A 41 -8.07 8.09 -5.27
N ILE A 42 -6.84 8.07 -4.73
CA ILE A 42 -5.67 8.45 -5.54
C ILE A 42 -5.46 7.46 -6.69
N GLU A 43 -5.85 6.21 -6.45
CA GLU A 43 -5.84 5.10 -7.39
C GLU A 43 -6.81 5.35 -8.56
N GLU A 44 -8.05 5.77 -8.27
CA GLU A 44 -9.03 6.14 -9.31
C GLU A 44 -8.53 7.32 -10.14
N THR A 45 -7.98 8.35 -9.49
CA THR A 45 -7.42 9.52 -10.19
C THR A 45 -6.26 9.12 -11.10
N LEU A 46 -5.36 8.26 -10.63
CA LEU A 46 -4.23 7.76 -11.41
C LEU A 46 -4.74 6.94 -12.61
N LEU A 47 -5.65 5.99 -12.38
CA LEU A 47 -6.22 5.15 -13.43
C LEU A 47 -7.00 5.97 -14.48
N GLU A 48 -7.72 7.02 -14.08
CA GLU A 48 -8.41 7.90 -15.03
C GLU A 48 -7.43 8.66 -15.92
N SER A 49 -6.24 8.99 -15.41
CA SER A 49 -5.20 9.70 -16.16
C SER A 49 -4.39 8.82 -17.13
N MET A 50 -4.47 7.49 -16.98
CA MET A 50 -3.71 6.53 -17.80
C MET A 50 -4.42 6.15 -19.11
N SER A 51 -3.64 6.06 -20.18
CA SER A 51 -3.99 5.37 -21.43
C SER A 51 -4.28 3.87 -21.21
N VAL A 52 -4.87 3.22 -22.20
CA VAL A 52 -5.11 1.76 -22.15
C VAL A 52 -3.78 1.02 -22.12
N GLU A 53 -2.80 1.49 -22.88
CA GLU A 53 -1.46 0.93 -22.96
C GLU A 53 -0.73 0.99 -21.61
N GLU A 54 -0.79 2.13 -20.91
CA GLU A 54 -0.24 2.27 -19.56
C GLU A 54 -0.93 1.32 -18.58
N LYS A 55 -2.27 1.23 -18.63
CA LYS A 55 -3.04 0.32 -17.76
C LYS A 55 -2.65 -1.13 -17.98
N VAL A 56 -2.51 -1.54 -19.24
CA VAL A 56 -2.07 -2.89 -19.60
C VAL A 56 -0.65 -3.12 -19.13
N GLY A 57 0.26 -2.16 -19.31
CA GLY A 57 1.64 -2.24 -18.82
C GLY A 57 1.72 -2.54 -17.32
N GLN A 58 0.91 -1.87 -16.51
CA GLN A 58 0.87 -2.09 -15.06
C GLN A 58 0.46 -3.51 -14.63
N LEU A 59 -0.12 -4.32 -15.53
CA LEU A 59 -0.45 -5.72 -15.26
C LEU A 59 0.74 -6.68 -15.38
N PHE A 60 1.88 -6.20 -15.88
CA PHE A 60 3.04 -7.03 -16.18
C PHE A 60 4.22 -6.80 -15.23
N MET A 61 4.87 -7.90 -14.90
CA MET A 61 6.12 -7.96 -14.14
C MET A 61 7.16 -8.75 -14.93
N PHE A 62 8.34 -8.17 -15.14
CA PHE A 62 9.37 -8.73 -16.02
C PHE A 62 10.65 -9.05 -15.24
N GLY A 63 11.29 -10.18 -15.56
CA GLY A 63 12.69 -10.45 -15.20
C GLY A 63 13.64 -10.05 -16.34
N PHE A 64 14.92 -9.88 -16.02
CA PHE A 64 15.96 -9.58 -17.03
C PHE A 64 17.33 -10.06 -16.54
N TYR A 65 18.24 -10.42 -17.44
CA TYR A 65 19.59 -10.86 -17.05
C TYR A 65 20.55 -9.70 -16.77
N GLY A 66 21.46 -9.89 -15.82
CA GLY A 66 22.54 -8.96 -15.51
C GLY A 66 22.34 -8.17 -14.22
N THR A 67 23.40 -7.53 -13.75
CA THR A 67 23.48 -6.86 -12.44
C THR A 67 23.33 -5.34 -12.55
N THR A 68 23.07 -4.84 -13.76
CA THR A 68 22.72 -3.45 -14.05
C THR A 68 21.54 -3.42 -15.02
N PRO A 69 20.73 -2.33 -15.06
CA PRO A 69 19.66 -2.22 -16.04
C PRO A 69 20.21 -2.36 -17.47
N THR A 70 19.56 -3.20 -18.25
CA THR A 70 19.84 -3.32 -19.68
C THR A 70 19.00 -2.31 -20.46
N GLU A 71 19.44 -1.92 -21.66
CA GLU A 71 18.65 -1.06 -22.55
C GLU A 71 17.25 -1.63 -22.80
N HIS A 72 17.15 -2.96 -22.90
CA HIS A 72 15.89 -3.66 -23.09
C HIS A 72 14.94 -3.44 -21.91
N ILE A 73 15.36 -3.76 -20.67
CA ILE A 73 14.47 -3.60 -19.53
C ILE A 73 14.09 -2.14 -19.29
N THR A 74 15.02 -1.20 -19.50
CA THR A 74 14.73 0.23 -19.44
C THR A 74 13.64 0.63 -20.43
N LYS A 75 13.69 0.15 -21.68
CA LYS A 75 12.63 0.39 -22.67
C LYS A 75 11.29 -0.21 -22.29
N TYR A 76 11.24 -1.38 -21.64
CA TYR A 76 9.97 -1.92 -21.15
C TYR A 76 9.38 -1.06 -20.03
N ILE A 77 10.22 -0.49 -19.16
CA ILE A 77 9.79 0.42 -18.11
C ILE A 77 9.26 1.73 -18.73
N THR A 78 10.03 2.36 -19.63
CA THR A 78 9.70 3.69 -20.18
C THR A 78 8.63 3.65 -21.27
N ASP A 79 8.71 2.69 -22.20
CA ASP A 79 7.91 2.68 -23.43
C ASP A 79 6.75 1.69 -23.38
N LYS A 80 6.80 0.72 -22.45
CA LYS A 80 5.74 -0.28 -22.22
C LYS A 80 5.11 -0.19 -20.84
N HIS A 81 5.56 0.77 -20.02
CA HIS A 81 4.95 1.12 -18.74
C HIS A 81 4.72 -0.08 -17.82
N ILE A 82 5.66 -1.04 -17.80
CA ILE A 82 5.51 -2.23 -16.96
C ILE A 82 5.38 -1.86 -15.48
N GLY A 83 4.54 -2.59 -14.75
CA GLY A 83 4.27 -2.30 -13.34
C GLY A 83 5.29 -2.89 -12.37
N GLY A 84 6.08 -3.88 -12.79
CA GLY A 84 7.00 -4.56 -11.88
C GLY A 84 8.21 -5.21 -12.50
N ILE A 85 9.18 -5.49 -11.64
CA ILE A 85 10.40 -6.24 -11.92
C ILE A 85 10.49 -7.44 -10.99
N LEU A 86 10.87 -8.59 -11.54
CA LEU A 86 11.25 -9.78 -10.78
C LEU A 86 12.77 -9.92 -10.75
N LEU A 87 13.34 -9.79 -9.55
CA LEU A 87 14.75 -10.02 -9.29
C LEU A 87 15.02 -11.51 -9.06
N LEU A 88 15.99 -12.04 -9.79
CA LEU A 88 16.48 -13.41 -9.68
C LEU A 88 17.97 -13.42 -9.32
N GLY A 89 18.53 -14.62 -9.08
CA GLY A 89 19.90 -14.76 -8.58
C GLY A 89 20.96 -14.07 -9.44
N TYR A 90 20.78 -14.05 -10.77
CA TYR A 90 21.71 -13.40 -11.70
C TYR A 90 21.66 -11.87 -11.69
N ASN A 91 20.77 -11.26 -10.88
CA ASN A 91 20.71 -9.81 -10.69
C ASN A 91 21.49 -9.35 -9.45
N ILE A 92 22.03 -10.30 -8.67
CA ILE A 92 22.49 -10.07 -7.30
C ILE A 92 23.96 -10.49 -7.19
N GLU A 93 24.83 -9.52 -6.94
CA GLU A 93 26.23 -9.75 -6.56
C GLU A 93 26.44 -9.47 -5.07
N ASN A 94 25.96 -8.33 -4.58
CA ASN A 94 26.06 -7.89 -3.19
C ASN A 94 25.03 -6.77 -2.90
N SER A 95 24.85 -6.39 -1.63
CA SER A 95 23.85 -5.38 -1.22
C SER A 95 24.02 -4.04 -1.92
N VAL A 96 25.25 -3.51 -1.97
CA VAL A 96 25.53 -2.19 -2.57
C VAL A 96 25.21 -2.18 -4.06
N GLN A 97 25.60 -3.24 -4.79
CA GLN A 97 25.25 -3.38 -6.20
C GLN A 97 23.74 -3.49 -6.39
N LEU A 98 23.04 -4.27 -5.57
CA LEU A 98 21.61 -4.50 -5.68
C LEU A 98 20.79 -3.24 -5.40
N GLU A 99 21.14 -2.47 -4.37
CA GLU A 99 20.53 -1.18 -4.05
C GLU A 99 20.68 -0.19 -5.21
N ASN A 100 21.88 -0.14 -5.82
CA ASN A 100 22.13 0.70 -7.00
C ASN A 100 21.30 0.25 -8.21
N LEU A 101 21.19 -1.05 -8.45
CA LEU A 101 20.34 -1.60 -9.50
C LEU A 101 18.87 -1.18 -9.30
N ILE A 102 18.33 -1.40 -8.10
CA ILE A 102 16.94 -1.05 -7.76
C ILE A 102 16.70 0.45 -7.91
N THR A 103 17.63 1.28 -7.45
CA THR A 103 17.55 2.74 -7.58
C THR A 103 17.48 3.16 -9.05
N GLN A 104 18.31 2.58 -9.92
CA GLN A 104 18.28 2.90 -11.35
C GLN A 104 16.97 2.45 -12.03
N LEU A 105 16.49 1.25 -11.71
CA LEU A 105 15.19 0.75 -12.21
C LEU A 105 14.05 1.68 -11.79
N GLN A 106 13.97 2.05 -10.51
CA GLN A 106 12.95 2.97 -10.00
C GLN A 106 13.03 4.35 -10.66
N SER A 107 14.24 4.87 -10.86
CA SER A 107 14.44 6.18 -11.50
C SER A 107 13.98 6.23 -12.96
N SER A 108 13.82 5.07 -13.62
CA SER A 108 13.34 4.97 -14.99
C SER A 108 11.80 4.95 -15.10
N SER A 109 11.09 4.78 -13.98
CA SER A 109 9.63 4.61 -13.98
C SER A 109 8.90 5.85 -13.46
N SER A 110 7.79 6.20 -14.10
CA SER A 110 6.92 7.31 -13.65
C SER A 110 5.98 6.89 -12.51
N ILE A 111 5.58 5.62 -12.47
CA ILE A 111 4.85 5.00 -11.36
C ILE A 111 5.83 4.06 -10.65
N PRO A 112 5.99 4.14 -9.31
CA PRO A 112 6.94 3.29 -8.60
C PRO A 112 6.72 1.80 -8.91
N LEU A 113 7.78 1.11 -9.31
CA LEU A 113 7.73 -0.29 -9.70
C LEU A 113 7.49 -1.18 -8.47
N LEU A 114 6.74 -2.27 -8.67
CA LEU A 114 6.82 -3.44 -7.81
C LEU A 114 8.17 -4.13 -8.05
N ILE A 115 9.10 -3.94 -7.12
CA ILE A 115 10.39 -4.63 -7.10
C ILE A 115 10.21 -5.89 -6.26
N SER A 116 10.14 -7.02 -6.95
CA SER A 116 9.79 -8.31 -6.38
C SER A 116 10.96 -9.30 -6.36
N ILE A 117 10.87 -10.27 -5.46
CA ILE A 117 11.83 -11.35 -5.29
C ILE A 117 11.15 -12.60 -4.72
N ASP A 118 11.70 -13.79 -4.97
CA ASP A 118 11.33 -15.03 -4.27
C ASP A 118 12.26 -15.23 -3.06
N GLN A 119 11.94 -14.60 -1.92
CA GLN A 119 12.68 -14.78 -0.68
C GLN A 119 11.81 -15.52 0.35
N GLU A 120 11.51 -16.78 0.07
CA GLU A 120 10.70 -17.62 0.95
C GLU A 120 11.50 -18.13 2.15
N GLY A 121 12.80 -18.38 1.95
CA GLY A 121 13.67 -19.08 2.90
C GLY A 121 14.12 -20.46 2.40
N GLY A 122 15.13 -21.02 3.05
CA GLY A 122 15.68 -22.34 2.70
C GLY A 122 16.26 -22.36 1.29
N ILE A 123 15.78 -23.31 0.47
CA ILE A 123 16.27 -23.49 -0.90
C ILE A 123 15.71 -22.44 -1.88
N VAL A 124 14.64 -21.74 -1.49
CA VAL A 124 14.04 -20.65 -2.26
C VAL A 124 14.42 -19.32 -1.59
N SER A 125 15.71 -19.03 -1.65
CA SER A 125 16.32 -17.79 -1.17
C SER A 125 17.24 -17.26 -2.26
N ARG A 126 17.00 -16.03 -2.71
CA ARG A 126 17.91 -15.34 -3.65
C ARG A 126 19.02 -14.62 -2.89
N LEU A 127 18.68 -14.00 -1.77
CA LEU A 127 19.62 -13.40 -0.82
C LEU A 127 19.99 -14.43 0.23
N THR A 128 21.28 -14.78 0.30
CA THR A 128 21.80 -15.78 1.23
C THR A 128 22.77 -15.17 2.26
N TRP A 129 22.55 -13.91 2.61
CA TRP A 129 23.51 -13.13 3.42
C TRP A 129 23.46 -13.46 4.90
N ASN A 130 22.35 -14.00 5.41
CA ASN A 130 22.21 -14.37 6.82
C ASN A 130 21.10 -15.42 7.04
N ASP A 131 21.02 -15.89 8.29
CA ASP A 131 20.08 -16.93 8.70
C ASP A 131 18.61 -16.51 8.63
N ILE A 132 18.26 -15.23 8.84
CA ILE A 132 16.87 -14.76 8.74
C ILE A 132 16.37 -14.84 7.29
N LEU A 133 17.20 -14.38 6.35
CA LEU A 133 16.90 -14.45 4.92
C LEU A 133 16.76 -15.89 4.43
N THR A 134 17.53 -16.82 5.01
CA THR A 134 17.61 -18.22 4.58
C THR A 134 16.86 -19.20 5.49
N PHE A 135 16.20 -18.74 6.56
CA PHE A 135 15.54 -19.63 7.51
C PHE A 135 14.49 -20.52 6.81
N PRO A 136 14.64 -21.85 6.80
CA PRO A 136 13.75 -22.74 6.07
C PRO A 136 12.35 -22.80 6.68
N GLN A 137 11.32 -22.78 5.85
CA GLN A 137 9.92 -22.87 6.26
C GLN A 137 9.64 -24.15 7.05
N LYS A 138 10.26 -25.27 6.63
CA LYS A 138 10.15 -26.58 7.30
C LYS A 138 10.66 -26.59 8.75
N ASN A 139 11.47 -25.60 9.14
CA ASN A 139 12.01 -25.48 10.50
C ASN A 139 11.17 -24.54 11.38
N ILE A 140 10.12 -23.92 10.84
CA ILE A 140 9.21 -23.06 11.61
C ILE A 140 8.35 -23.97 12.49
N SER A 141 8.46 -23.76 13.80
CA SER A 141 7.83 -24.59 14.83
C SER A 141 6.53 -24.01 15.40
N SER A 142 6.24 -22.73 15.14
CA SER A 142 5.03 -22.06 15.59
C SER A 142 4.64 -20.87 14.70
N GLY A 143 3.38 -20.45 14.77
CA GLY A 143 2.89 -19.27 14.05
C GLY A 143 3.61 -17.98 14.46
N GLN A 144 3.93 -17.81 15.74
CA GLN A 144 4.69 -16.65 16.22
C GLN A 144 6.10 -16.61 15.62
N GLN A 145 6.80 -17.75 15.62
CA GLN A 145 8.13 -17.83 15.00
C GLN A 145 8.05 -17.52 13.49
N GLY A 146 7.01 -18.02 12.81
CA GLY A 146 6.77 -17.71 11.40
C GLY A 146 6.57 -16.22 11.15
N TYR A 147 5.75 -15.55 11.98
CA TYR A 147 5.55 -14.11 11.93
C TYR A 147 6.86 -13.34 12.14
N ASP A 148 7.62 -13.69 13.18
CA ASP A 148 8.86 -12.98 13.53
C ASP A 148 9.90 -13.09 12.41
N ILE A 149 10.08 -14.29 11.83
CA ILE A 149 10.98 -14.50 10.69
C ILE A 149 10.51 -13.70 9.47
N ALA A 150 9.22 -13.79 9.12
CA ALA A 150 8.68 -13.09 7.96
C ALA A 150 8.79 -11.57 8.11
N TYR A 151 8.53 -11.05 9.31
CA TYR A 151 8.65 -9.64 9.63
C TYR A 151 10.10 -9.15 9.50
N GLN A 152 11.06 -9.83 10.13
CA GLN A 152 12.47 -9.46 10.06
C GLN A 152 13.03 -9.58 8.63
N ARG A 153 12.60 -10.60 7.89
CA ARG A 153 12.94 -10.75 6.48
C ARG A 153 12.39 -9.62 5.63
N GLY A 154 11.11 -9.25 5.82
CA GLY A 154 10.48 -8.14 5.13
C GLY A 154 11.16 -6.79 5.41
N LEU A 155 11.63 -6.57 6.65
CA LEU A 155 12.42 -5.38 6.99
C LEU A 155 13.72 -5.31 6.19
N GLN A 156 14.48 -6.41 6.13
CA GLN A 156 15.75 -6.45 5.37
C GLN A 156 15.54 -6.27 3.87
N LEU A 157 14.47 -6.86 3.29
CA LEU A 157 14.11 -6.63 1.89
C LEU A 157 13.76 -5.15 1.64
N LYS A 158 12.98 -4.56 2.53
CA LYS A 158 12.58 -3.15 2.44
C LYS A 158 13.77 -2.19 2.54
N GLU A 159 14.75 -2.50 3.39
CA GLU A 159 15.97 -1.69 3.56
C GLU A 159 16.75 -1.51 2.25
N ILE A 160 16.73 -2.52 1.37
CA ILE A 160 17.41 -2.48 0.07
C ILE A 160 16.48 -2.09 -1.10
N GLY A 161 15.24 -1.66 -0.81
CA GLY A 161 14.29 -1.19 -1.81
C GLY A 161 13.44 -2.26 -2.51
N ILE A 162 13.49 -3.51 -2.04
CA ILE A 162 12.56 -4.56 -2.47
C ILE A 162 11.23 -4.36 -1.72
N ASN A 163 10.15 -4.21 -2.47
CA ASN A 163 8.83 -3.84 -1.92
C ASN A 163 7.75 -4.92 -2.14
N MET A 164 8.10 -6.04 -2.75
CA MET A 164 7.24 -7.22 -2.88
C MET A 164 8.06 -8.50 -2.68
N ASN A 165 7.51 -9.44 -1.90
CA ASN A 165 8.08 -10.78 -1.74
C ASN A 165 7.04 -11.79 -2.20
N LEU A 166 7.44 -12.76 -3.03
CA LEU A 166 6.56 -13.81 -3.57
C LEU A 166 6.71 -15.08 -2.71
N ALA A 167 6.17 -15.05 -1.48
CA ALA A 167 6.38 -16.09 -0.46
C ALA A 167 5.18 -16.30 0.47
#